data_AF-A0A7S2XSZ5-F1
#
_entry.id   AF-A0A7S2XSZ5-F1
#
_cell.length_a   1.000
_cell.length_b   1.000
_cell.length_c   1.000
_cell.angle_alpha   90.00
_cell.angle_beta   90.00
_cell.angle_gamma   90.00
#
_symmetry.space_group_name_H-M   'P 1'
#
loop_
_entity.id
_entity.type
_entity.pdbx_description
1 polymer ?
#
loop_
_entity_poly.entity_id
_entity_poly.type
_entity_poly.pdbx_seq_one_letter_code
_entity_poly.pdbx_strand_id
1 'polypeptide(L)'
;AAVDAAIEMNEELSMENELITSSKVSGDLFLQRLRKLSLEWAATLADTLFRVSVEELLDQHPVDSVDEDGENFWSGTRSPPKALRYKSPEALDSNEDVIHQNLVNSHILEFVKTVARLRAETFLAESILSESEVKAASRFSDSDAASALTAHTELIGKRDPKGGIEKSKNVVSLVRQKLD
;
A
#
# COMPACT_ATOMS: atom_id res chain seq x y z
N ALA A 1 -6.85 12.95 -4.13
CA ALA A 1 -7.13 11.52 -3.94
C ALA A 1 -5.97 10.78 -3.27
N ALA A 2 -4.85 10.48 -3.95
CA ALA A 2 -3.72 9.77 -3.33
C ALA A 2 -3.02 10.55 -2.20
N VAL A 3 -2.93 11.88 -2.34
CA VAL A 3 -2.39 12.78 -1.30
C VAL A 3 -3.34 12.87 -0.11
N ASP A 4 -4.65 12.90 -0.32
CA ASP A 4 -5.64 13.00 0.75
C ASP A 4 -5.73 11.70 1.58
N ALA A 5 -5.62 10.53 0.94
CA ALA A 5 -5.52 9.25 1.65
C ALA A 5 -4.20 9.11 2.43
N ALA A 6 -3.11 9.67 1.91
CA ALA A 6 -1.83 9.74 2.63
C ALA A 6 -1.89 10.72 3.82
N ILE A 7 -2.67 11.80 3.71
CA ILE A 7 -2.91 12.78 4.79
C ILE A 7 -3.82 12.19 5.87
N GLU A 8 -4.94 11.52 5.53
CA GLU A 8 -5.81 10.86 6.51
C GLU A 8 -5.08 9.75 7.28
N MET A 9 -4.24 8.93 6.61
CA MET A 9 -3.39 7.96 7.31
C MET A 9 -2.38 8.64 8.24
N ASN A 10 -1.86 9.81 7.88
CA ASN A 10 -0.93 10.58 8.71
C ASN A 10 -1.63 11.17 9.95
N GLU A 11 -2.90 11.56 9.85
CA GLU A 11 -3.71 12.08 10.96
C GLU A 11 -4.15 10.96 11.93
N GLU A 12 -4.50 9.76 11.44
CA GLU A 12 -4.80 8.60 12.28
C GLU A 12 -3.56 8.16 13.10
N LEU A 13 -2.37 8.33 12.54
CA LEU A 13 -1.08 8.08 13.21
C LEU A 13 -0.68 9.17 14.21
N SER A 14 -1.15 10.40 14.05
CA SER A 14 -0.90 11.48 15.01
C SER A 14 -1.57 11.17 16.36
N MET A 15 -2.74 10.53 16.35
CA MET A 15 -3.41 10.02 17.56
C MET A 15 -2.71 8.77 18.15
N GLU A 16 -2.14 7.89 17.31
CA GLU A 16 -1.33 6.77 17.82
C GLU A 16 0.02 7.22 18.40
N ASN A 17 0.60 8.31 17.90
CA ASN A 17 1.83 8.93 18.42
C ASN A 17 1.67 9.47 19.85
N GLU A 18 0.51 10.05 20.19
CA GLU A 18 0.21 10.43 21.59
C GLU A 18 0.14 9.21 22.51
N LEU A 19 -0.38 8.07 22.02
CA LEU A 19 -0.46 6.83 22.79
C LEU A 19 0.91 6.14 22.96
N ILE A 20 1.81 6.32 22.00
CA ILE A 20 3.18 5.78 22.01
C ILE A 20 4.09 6.58 22.96
N THR A 21 3.90 7.89 23.03
CA THR A 21 4.69 8.79 23.90
C THR A 21 4.18 8.84 25.33
N SER A 22 2.91 8.44 25.58
CA SER A 22 2.37 8.32 26.94
C SER A 22 2.89 7.06 27.66
N SER A 23 4.00 7.21 28.38
CA SER A 23 4.35 6.54 29.65
C SER A 23 4.17 5.00 29.75
N LYS A 24 5.30 4.28 29.75
CA LYS A 24 5.52 2.87 30.20
C LYS A 24 5.47 1.74 29.16
N VAL A 25 5.63 2.00 27.87
CA VAL A 25 5.90 0.93 26.91
C VAL A 25 7.41 0.65 26.91
N SER A 26 7.82 -0.59 27.24
CA SER A 26 9.23 -1.01 27.13
C SER A 26 9.75 -0.69 25.72
N GLY A 27 10.99 -0.21 25.58
CA GLY A 27 11.57 0.18 24.29
C GLY A 27 11.41 -0.91 23.21
N ASP A 28 11.50 -2.17 23.60
CA ASP A 28 11.27 -3.32 22.72
C ASP A 28 9.86 -3.39 22.13
N LEU A 29 8.84 -3.10 22.94
CA LEU A 29 7.44 -3.11 22.50
C LEU A 29 7.15 -1.95 21.55
N PHE A 30 7.77 -0.79 21.79
CA PHE A 30 7.68 0.34 20.87
C PHE A 30 8.29 -0.03 19.50
N LEU A 31 9.51 -0.59 19.49
CA LEU A 31 10.19 -0.99 18.26
C LEU A 31 9.40 -2.07 17.49
N GLN A 32 8.84 -3.05 18.20
CA GLN A 32 7.99 -4.07 17.58
C GLN A 32 6.74 -3.46 16.95
N ARG A 33 6.06 -2.53 17.64
CA ARG A 33 4.87 -1.85 17.10
C ARG A 33 5.22 -1.00 15.90
N LEU A 34 6.29 -0.19 15.97
CA LEU A 34 6.75 0.63 14.86
C LEU A 34 7.07 -0.21 13.62
N ARG A 35 7.75 -1.35 13.80
CA ARG A 35 8.06 -2.29 12.71
C ARG A 35 6.80 -2.80 12.04
N LYS A 36 5.84 -3.28 12.84
CA LYS A 36 4.56 -3.79 12.34
C LYS A 36 3.80 -2.70 11.56
N LEU A 37 3.63 -1.52 12.14
CA LEU A 37 2.91 -0.40 11.51
C LEU A 37 3.60 0.09 10.23
N SER A 38 4.94 0.06 10.20
CA SER A 38 5.70 0.46 9.01
C SER A 38 5.51 -0.52 7.85
N LEU A 39 5.45 -1.83 8.14
CA LEU A 39 5.17 -2.86 7.14
C LEU A 39 3.73 -2.81 6.64
N GLU A 40 2.75 -2.68 7.54
CA GLU A 40 1.33 -2.58 7.19
C GLU A 40 1.05 -1.36 6.31
N TRP A 41 1.64 -0.22 6.67
CA TRP A 41 1.56 0.98 5.84
C TRP A 41 2.24 0.80 4.48
N ALA A 42 3.45 0.23 4.44
CA ALA A 42 4.16 0.02 3.18
C ALA A 42 3.41 -0.94 2.25
N ALA A 43 2.78 -1.99 2.78
CA ALA A 43 1.93 -2.91 2.03
C ALA A 43 0.69 -2.20 1.47
N THR A 44 0.02 -1.38 2.28
CA THR A 44 -1.13 -0.56 1.85
C THR A 44 -0.74 0.43 0.76
N LEU A 45 0.41 1.10 0.91
CA LEU A 45 0.93 2.04 -0.07
C LEU A 45 1.27 1.34 -1.39
N ALA A 46 1.89 0.17 -1.34
CA ALA A 46 2.20 -0.62 -2.52
C ALA A 46 0.93 -0.97 -3.32
N ASP A 47 -0.11 -1.46 -2.64
CA ASP A 47 -1.38 -1.79 -3.28
C ASP A 47 -2.07 -0.55 -3.86
N THR A 48 -2.02 0.58 -3.14
CA THR A 48 -2.58 1.86 -3.62
C THR A 48 -1.90 2.33 -4.90
N LEU A 49 -0.56 2.32 -4.92
CA LEU A 49 0.21 2.82 -6.05
C LEU A 49 0.15 1.89 -7.25
N PHE A 50 0.30 0.58 -7.06
CA PHE A 50 0.49 -0.34 -8.17
C PHE A 50 -0.81 -0.99 -8.69
N ARG A 51 -1.86 -1.03 -7.86
CA ARG A 51 -3.15 -1.58 -8.24
C ARG A 51 -4.23 -0.51 -8.28
N VAL A 52 -4.57 0.09 -7.14
CA VAL A 52 -5.75 0.96 -7.02
C VAL A 52 -5.66 2.15 -7.97
N SER A 53 -4.55 2.88 -7.98
CA SER A 53 -4.40 4.06 -8.85
C SER A 53 -4.45 3.71 -10.35
N VAL A 54 -3.97 2.52 -10.71
CA VAL A 54 -3.98 2.04 -12.09
C VAL A 54 -5.38 1.60 -12.51
N GLU A 55 -6.10 0.91 -11.63
CA GLU A 55 -7.50 0.53 -11.84
C GLU A 55 -8.38 1.78 -11.96
N GLU A 56 -8.21 2.78 -11.09
CA GLU A 56 -8.91 4.07 -11.18
C GLU A 56 -8.63 4.81 -12.49
N LEU A 57 -7.39 4.76 -12.98
CA LEU A 57 -7.03 5.37 -14.27
C LEU A 57 -7.70 4.65 -15.45
N LEU A 58 -7.73 3.31 -15.42
CA LEU A 58 -8.39 2.50 -16.45
C LEU A 58 -9.92 2.61 -16.39
N ASP A 59 -10.49 2.88 -15.22
CA ASP A 59 -11.93 3.16 -15.07
C ASP A 59 -12.29 4.52 -15.68
N GLN A 60 -11.41 5.52 -15.55
CA GLN A 60 -11.60 6.84 -16.18
C GLN A 60 -11.35 6.81 -17.69
N HIS A 61 -10.37 6.00 -18.12
CA HIS A 61 -9.97 5.85 -19.51
C HIS A 61 -9.88 4.36 -19.88
N PRO A 62 -11.04 3.73 -20.20
CA PRO A 62 -11.07 2.35 -20.68
C PRO A 62 -10.10 2.11 -21.83
N VAL A 63 -9.65 0.86 -21.99
CA VAL A 63 -8.62 0.50 -23.00
C VAL A 63 -9.06 0.87 -24.44
N ASP A 64 -10.37 0.85 -24.68
CA ASP A 64 -11.03 1.19 -25.93
C ASP A 64 -11.57 2.64 -25.97
N SER A 65 -11.24 3.47 -24.98
CA SER A 65 -11.67 4.87 -24.95
C SER A 65 -11.03 5.68 -26.07
N VAL A 66 -11.79 6.66 -26.55
CA VAL A 66 -11.38 7.64 -27.56
C VAL A 66 -11.28 9.03 -26.91
N ASP A 67 -10.43 9.88 -27.46
CA ASP A 67 -10.27 11.26 -27.02
C ASP A 67 -11.25 12.23 -27.73
N GLU A 68 -11.08 13.53 -27.48
CA GLU A 68 -11.95 14.59 -28.02
C GLU A 68 -11.91 14.71 -29.54
N ASP A 69 -10.81 14.24 -30.15
CA ASP A 69 -10.62 14.23 -31.61
C ASP A 69 -11.16 12.95 -32.25
N GLY A 70 -11.64 11.99 -31.44
CA GLY A 70 -12.15 10.70 -31.88
C GLY A 70 -11.05 9.64 -32.11
N GLU A 71 -9.82 9.93 -31.70
CA GLU A 71 -8.68 9.02 -31.82
C GLU A 71 -8.58 8.11 -30.58
N ASN A 72 -7.93 6.95 -30.71
CA ASN A 72 -7.72 6.05 -29.57
C ASN A 72 -6.92 6.76 -28.46
N PHE A 73 -7.47 6.82 -27.25
CA PHE A 73 -6.87 7.49 -26.10
C PHE A 73 -5.48 6.91 -25.75
N TRP A 74 -5.37 5.57 -25.79
CA TRP A 74 -4.15 4.82 -25.55
C TRP A 74 -3.35 4.60 -26.84
N SER A 75 -2.88 5.69 -27.45
CA SER A 75 -2.07 5.66 -28.66
C SER A 75 -0.80 6.52 -28.53
N GLY A 76 0.16 6.30 -29.45
CA GLY A 76 1.41 7.06 -29.51
C GLY A 76 2.27 6.89 -28.24
N THR A 77 2.36 7.96 -27.44
CA THR A 77 3.14 7.99 -26.19
C THR A 77 2.36 7.48 -24.97
N ARG A 78 1.06 7.20 -25.12
CA ARG A 78 0.18 6.70 -24.05
C ARG A 78 -0.02 5.20 -24.23
N SER A 79 0.54 4.41 -23.33
CA SER A 79 0.31 2.96 -23.28
C SER A 79 -0.64 2.62 -22.14
N PRO A 80 -1.62 1.72 -22.34
CA PRO A 80 -2.54 1.34 -21.28
C PRO A 80 -1.75 0.58 -20.20
N PRO A 81 -1.77 1.05 -18.94
CA PRO A 81 -1.03 0.40 -17.86
C PRO A 81 -1.68 -0.93 -17.47
N LYS A 82 -0.89 -1.80 -16.82
CA LYS A 82 -1.39 -3.03 -16.20
C LYS A 82 -1.28 -2.91 -14.69
N ALA A 83 -2.40 -3.08 -14.00
CA ALA A 83 -2.43 -3.12 -12.54
C ALA A 83 -1.57 -4.29 -12.04
N LEU A 84 -0.65 -4.00 -11.12
CA LEU A 84 0.22 -5.01 -10.52
C LEU A 84 -0.27 -5.31 -9.12
N ARG A 85 -0.27 -6.59 -8.76
CA ARG A 85 -0.65 -7.05 -7.43
C ARG A 85 0.32 -8.10 -6.94
N TYR A 86 0.57 -8.10 -5.64
CA TYR A 86 1.20 -9.22 -4.98
C TYR A 86 0.27 -10.44 -5.06
N LYS A 87 0.82 -11.59 -5.39
CA LYS A 87 0.13 -12.88 -5.28
C LYS A 87 0.95 -13.80 -4.39
N SER A 88 0.30 -14.39 -3.39
CA SER A 88 0.96 -15.38 -2.54
C SER A 88 1.48 -16.55 -3.38
N PRO A 89 2.64 -17.14 -3.07
CA PRO A 89 3.18 -18.28 -3.79
C PRO A 89 2.19 -19.46 -3.89
N GLU A 90 1.33 -19.64 -2.88
CA GLU A 90 0.28 -20.68 -2.87
C GLU A 90 -0.85 -20.41 -3.88
N ALA A 91 -0.99 -19.17 -4.36
CA ALA A 91 -2.02 -18.75 -5.31
C ALA A 91 -1.52 -18.71 -6.76
N LEU A 92 -0.31 -19.21 -7.04
CA LEU A 92 0.28 -19.25 -8.37
C LEU A 92 0.02 -20.62 -9.03
N ASP A 93 -0.84 -20.65 -10.05
CA ASP A 93 -1.01 -21.83 -10.91
C ASP A 93 0.17 -21.96 -11.89
N SER A 94 0.57 -23.20 -12.18
CA SER A 94 1.83 -23.63 -12.84
C SER A 94 2.06 -23.22 -14.32
N ASN A 95 1.71 -22.00 -14.74
CA ASN A 95 1.86 -21.52 -16.13
C ASN A 95 3.01 -20.50 -16.31
N GLU A 96 3.34 -20.12 -17.55
CA GLU A 96 4.38 -19.11 -17.88
C GLU A 96 4.20 -17.76 -17.14
N ASP A 97 2.96 -17.42 -16.78
CA ASP A 97 2.62 -16.28 -15.93
C ASP A 97 3.30 -16.28 -14.55
N VAL A 98 3.75 -17.45 -14.07
CA VAL A 98 4.46 -17.61 -12.80
C VAL A 98 5.79 -16.87 -12.81
N ILE A 99 6.54 -16.90 -13.92
CA ILE A 99 7.86 -16.24 -13.98
C ILE A 99 7.70 -14.73 -13.90
N HIS A 100 6.77 -14.17 -14.66
CA HIS A 100 6.47 -12.74 -14.62
C HIS A 100 5.91 -12.32 -13.26
N GLN A 101 5.01 -13.11 -12.67
CA GLN A 101 4.46 -12.82 -11.36
C GLN A 101 5.50 -12.93 -10.24
N ASN A 102 6.46 -13.86 -10.33
CA ASN A 102 7.57 -13.95 -9.39
C ASN A 102 8.45 -12.70 -9.45
N LEU A 103 8.72 -12.17 -10.65
CA LEU A 103 9.46 -10.92 -10.81
C LEU A 103 8.68 -9.74 -10.22
N VAL A 104 7.38 -9.64 -10.50
CA VAL A 104 6.50 -8.61 -9.91
C VAL A 104 6.48 -8.71 -8.39
N ASN A 105 6.30 -9.91 -7.83
CA ASN A 105 6.32 -10.15 -6.39
C ASN A 105 7.67 -9.74 -5.79
N SER A 106 8.79 -10.07 -6.43
CA SER A 106 10.13 -9.67 -5.98
C SER A 106 10.27 -8.16 -5.88
N HIS A 107 9.84 -7.41 -6.90
CA HIS A 107 9.91 -5.95 -6.89
C HIS A 107 8.97 -5.33 -5.85
N ILE A 108 7.76 -5.88 -5.67
CA ILE A 108 6.82 -5.41 -4.64
C ILE A 108 7.39 -5.67 -3.24
N LEU A 109 8.00 -6.83 -3.01
CA LEU A 109 8.65 -7.14 -1.73
C LEU A 109 9.80 -6.18 -1.44
N GLU A 110 10.65 -5.90 -2.43
CA GLU A 110 11.74 -4.94 -2.30
C GLU A 110 11.23 -3.53 -2.03
N PHE A 111 10.16 -3.11 -2.71
CA PHE A 111 9.48 -1.84 -2.45
C PHE A 111 9.00 -1.76 -1.00
N VAL A 112 8.23 -2.75 -0.53
CA VAL A 112 7.68 -2.78 0.83
C VAL A 112 8.79 -2.71 1.88
N LYS A 113 9.87 -3.48 1.72
CA LYS A 113 11.03 -3.44 2.62
C LYS A 113 11.67 -2.06 2.67
N THR A 114 11.92 -1.47 1.51
CA THR A 114 12.63 -0.19 1.41
C THR A 114 11.79 0.93 2.00
N VAL A 115 10.49 0.94 1.71
CA VAL A 115 9.55 1.94 2.18
C VAL A 115 9.26 1.79 3.67
N ALA A 116 9.10 0.55 4.17
CA ALA A 116 8.96 0.29 5.59
C ALA A 116 10.23 0.71 6.37
N ARG A 117 11.42 0.46 5.81
CA ARG A 117 12.69 0.95 6.37
C ARG A 117 12.71 2.47 6.46
N LEU A 118 12.44 3.17 5.36
CA LEU A 118 12.45 4.63 5.33
C LEU A 118 11.47 5.21 6.36
N ARG A 119 10.27 4.64 6.44
CA ARG A 119 9.28 5.04 7.44
C ARG A 119 9.76 4.79 8.87
N ALA A 120 10.30 3.61 9.18
CA ALA A 120 10.85 3.34 10.50
C ALA A 120 11.97 4.32 10.86
N GLU A 121 12.88 4.60 9.91
CA GLU A 121 13.97 5.56 10.08
C GLU A 121 13.47 6.98 10.36
N THR A 122 12.38 7.43 9.73
CA THR A 122 11.80 8.75 10.04
C THR A 122 11.33 8.90 11.48
N PHE A 123 10.79 7.84 12.10
CA PHE A 123 10.37 7.89 13.51
C PHE A 123 11.53 7.65 14.49
N LEU A 124 12.56 6.92 14.06
CA LEU A 124 13.72 6.60 14.89
C LEU A 124 14.76 7.73 14.90
N ALA A 125 14.80 8.58 13.86
CA ALA A 125 15.71 9.71 13.77
C ALA A 125 15.54 10.73 14.92
N GLU A 126 14.34 10.78 15.52
CA GLU A 126 14.03 11.64 16.66
C GLU A 126 14.17 10.92 18.02
N SER A 127 14.57 9.64 18.02
CA SER A 127 14.67 8.82 19.22
C SER A 127 16.03 8.92 19.91
N ILE A 128 16.07 8.65 21.22
CA ILE A 128 17.31 8.62 22.04
C ILE A 128 18.07 7.28 21.85
N LEU A 129 17.66 6.45 20.88
CA LEU A 129 18.23 5.12 20.68
C LEU A 129 19.64 5.17 20.08
N SER A 130 20.43 4.14 20.37
CA SER A 130 21.74 3.95 19.75
C SER A 130 21.62 3.62 18.26
N GLU A 131 22.64 3.96 17.47
CA GLU A 131 22.68 3.61 16.03
C GLU A 131 22.46 2.11 15.77
N SER A 132 22.93 1.25 16.68
CA SER A 132 22.72 -0.20 16.59
C SER A 132 21.25 -0.61 16.76
N GLU A 133 20.52 0.05 17.66
CA GLU A 133 19.09 -0.21 17.89
C GLU A 133 18.25 0.30 16.73
N VAL A 134 18.58 1.48 16.19
CA VAL A 134 17.95 2.04 14.99
C VAL A 134 18.13 1.09 13.80
N LYS A 135 19.36 0.61 13.57
CA LYS A 135 19.66 -0.32 12.47
C LYS A 135 18.97 -1.68 12.62
N ALA A 136 18.84 -2.18 13.86
CA ALA A 136 18.09 -3.41 14.12
C ALA A 136 16.59 -3.21 13.87
N ALA A 137 16.03 -2.10 14.35
CA ALA A 137 14.63 -1.75 14.20
C ALA A 137 14.22 -1.48 12.74
N SER A 138 15.13 -0.94 11.92
CA SER A 138 14.87 -0.64 10.51
C SER A 138 15.18 -1.79 9.55
N ARG A 139 15.66 -2.94 10.04
CA ARG A 139 15.96 -4.11 9.20
C ARG A 139 14.72 -4.98 8.98
N PHE A 140 14.21 -5.00 7.76
CA PHE A 140 13.07 -5.82 7.35
C PHE A 140 13.52 -7.00 6.48
N SER A 141 13.01 -8.19 6.76
CA SER A 141 13.26 -9.40 5.96
C SER A 141 12.21 -9.57 4.85
N ASP A 142 12.52 -10.43 3.87
CA ASP A 142 11.54 -10.80 2.83
C ASP A 142 10.32 -11.49 3.44
N SER A 143 10.51 -12.27 4.52
CA SER A 143 9.43 -12.93 5.24
C SER A 143 8.51 -11.93 5.94
N ASP A 144 9.06 -10.86 6.52
CA ASP A 144 8.27 -9.78 7.14
C ASP A 144 7.37 -9.09 6.09
N ALA A 145 7.96 -8.73 4.95
CA ALA A 145 7.26 -8.06 3.87
C ALA A 145 6.21 -8.96 3.20
N ALA A 146 6.53 -10.23 2.96
CA ALA A 146 5.59 -11.21 2.43
C ALA A 146 4.41 -11.41 3.39
N SER A 147 4.66 -11.54 4.69
CA SER A 147 3.59 -11.70 5.69
C SER A 147 2.64 -10.49 5.70
N ALA A 148 3.19 -9.27 5.65
CA ALA A 148 2.39 -8.05 5.60
C ALA A 148 1.55 -7.94 4.32
N LEU A 149 2.13 -8.28 3.16
CA LEU A 149 1.42 -8.30 1.88
C LEU A 149 0.33 -9.38 1.85
N THR A 150 0.62 -10.59 2.31
CA THR A 150 -0.38 -11.67 2.40
C THR A 150 -1.54 -11.25 3.31
N ALA A 151 -1.26 -10.75 4.50
CA ALA A 151 -2.29 -10.24 5.42
C ALA A 151 -3.14 -9.13 4.77
N HIS A 152 -2.52 -8.19 4.06
CA HIS A 152 -3.22 -7.13 3.33
C HIS A 152 -4.13 -7.70 2.22
N THR A 153 -3.61 -8.62 1.41
CA THR A 153 -4.38 -9.25 0.32
C THR A 153 -5.57 -10.07 0.85
N GLU A 154 -5.42 -10.75 1.99
CA GLU A 154 -6.53 -11.45 2.64
C GLU A 154 -7.61 -10.49 3.16
N LEU A 155 -7.22 -9.35 3.72
CA LEU A 155 -8.17 -8.33 4.18
C LEU A 155 -9.00 -7.76 3.04
N ILE A 156 -8.37 -7.53 1.88
CA ILE A 156 -9.07 -7.12 0.66
C ILE A 156 -9.99 -8.24 0.18
N GLY A 157 -9.49 -9.49 0.08
CA GLY A 157 -10.28 -10.63 -0.38
C GLY A 157 -11.51 -10.95 0.49
N LYS A 158 -11.42 -10.71 1.81
CA LYS A 158 -12.55 -10.87 2.75
C LYS A 158 -13.62 -9.78 2.60
N ARG A 159 -13.29 -8.62 2.03
CA ARG A 159 -14.25 -7.53 1.80
C ARG A 159 -15.16 -7.76 0.59
N ASP A 160 -14.79 -8.65 -0.34
CA ASP A 160 -15.56 -8.91 -1.58
C ASP A 160 -15.98 -10.38 -1.81
N PRO A 161 -17.10 -10.84 -1.23
CA PRO A 161 -17.77 -12.03 -1.75
C PRO A 161 -18.81 -11.73 -2.85
N LYS A 162 -19.37 -10.51 -2.92
CA LYS A 162 -20.54 -10.17 -3.77
C LYS A 162 -20.75 -8.67 -4.10
N GLY A 163 -19.76 -7.95 -4.62
CA GLY A 163 -19.99 -6.54 -4.95
C GLY A 163 -19.07 -5.98 -6.01
N GLY A 164 -19.46 -6.06 -7.28
CA GLY A 164 -18.82 -5.27 -8.32
C GLY A 164 -18.87 -3.78 -7.95
N ILE A 165 -17.74 -3.08 -8.10
CA ILE A 165 -17.47 -1.66 -8.48
C ILE A 165 -18.43 -0.54 -7.98
N GLU A 166 -19.45 -0.80 -7.17
CA GLU A 166 -20.47 0.19 -6.78
C GLU A 166 -20.18 0.89 -5.45
N LYS A 167 -19.19 0.46 -4.66
CA LYS A 167 -18.95 1.05 -3.34
C LYS A 167 -17.90 2.16 -3.30
N SER A 168 -17.06 2.32 -4.32
CA SER A 168 -16.11 3.45 -4.38
C SER A 168 -16.79 4.80 -4.67
N LYS A 169 -18.03 4.80 -5.18
CA LYS A 169 -18.82 6.02 -5.37
C LYS A 169 -19.45 6.56 -4.09
N ASN A 170 -19.55 5.74 -3.03
CA ASN A 170 -20.36 6.08 -1.85
C ASN A 170 -19.59 6.80 -0.71
N VAL A 171 -18.26 6.84 -0.78
CA VAL A 171 -17.46 7.62 0.18
C VAL A 171 -17.42 9.10 -0.24
N VAL A 172 -17.34 9.36 -1.55
CA VAL A 172 -17.29 10.73 -2.11
C VAL A 172 -18.64 11.46 -2.00
N SER A 173 -19.77 10.76 -2.13
CA SER A 173 -21.11 11.35 -2.00
C SER A 173 -21.50 11.67 -0.56
N LEU A 174 -20.99 10.92 0.42
CA LEU A 174 -21.31 11.15 1.84
C LEU A 174 -20.59 12.37 2.43
N VAL A 175 -19.43 12.75 1.88
CA VAL A 175 -18.65 13.92 2.31
C VAL A 175 -19.23 15.23 1.74
N ARG A 176 -19.78 15.22 0.52
CA ARG A 176 -20.44 16.41 -0.05
C ARG A 176 -21.72 16.82 0.68
N GLN A 177 -22.39 15.89 1.36
CA GLN A 177 -23.65 16.17 2.07
C GLN A 177 -23.46 16.68 3.51
N LYS A 178 -22.21 16.73 4.02
CA LYS A 178 -21.87 17.22 5.37
C LYS A 178 -21.21 18.60 5.39
N LEU A 179 -21.15 19.27 4.24
CA LEU A 179 -20.52 20.58 4.06
C LEU A 179 -21.49 21.66 3.54
N ASP A 180 -22.78 21.35 3.47
CA ASP A 180 -23.91 22.30 3.42
C ASP A 180 -24.70 22.22 4.73
#